data_AF-A0A4R6H7A0-F1
#
_entry.id   AF-A0A4R6H7A0-F1
#
_cell.length_a   1.000
_cell.length_b   1.000
_cell.length_c   1.000
_cell.angle_alpha   90.00
_cell.angle_beta   90.00
_cell.angle_gamma   90.00
#
_symmetry.space_group_name_H-M   'P 1'
#
loop_
_entity.id
_entity.type
_entity.pdbx_description
1 polymer ?
#
loop_
_entity_poly.entity_id
_entity_poly.type
_entity_poly.pdbx_seq_one_letter_code
_entity_poly.pdbx_strand_id
1 'polypeptide(L)'
;MTTKYLIGYLFLMLAFGSLELKASDWKTLVDLRGNWSFTVGDDPAWTNPNYADDDWDQVIAPRQWEHYYEGYNGFAWYRKNFGVASLPQTEMVSLFLGYIDDVDEVFINGRKVGQSGSFPPNFETAYNQERHYLVPVKWLKREGNVIAIRVFDEGREGGLIRAGKLGFYYDLDQSLMTVDLSGKWKFSTRDFGNMHNPQTDDEQWDEIFVPMAWENQGYSGYDGHAWYRKRFIIPNDLRNEKLYLVLGRIDDFEKVYLNGKKIGGVEDLEGYSRFQRNDSYQLFRIYPIPADVLRTKNMISIEVEDIFADGGIYEGPVGIVKEGIMNELKDRMRWEEDNGGWKSFVRDLIRLFD
;
A
#
# COMPACT_ATOMS: atom_id res chain seq x y z
N MET A 1 -47.78 -1.76 25.63
CA MET A 1 -46.88 -1.07 24.68
C MET A 1 -45.48 -1.16 25.27
N THR A 2 -44.72 -2.22 25.01
CA THR A 2 -43.92 -2.52 23.80
C THR A 2 -42.48 -2.02 23.88
N THR A 3 -41.73 -2.56 24.85
CA THR A 3 -40.27 -2.52 24.97
C THR A 3 -39.59 -3.32 23.85
N LYS A 4 -39.84 -2.94 22.58
CA LYS A 4 -39.36 -3.67 21.38
C LYS A 4 -38.62 -2.81 20.35
N TYR A 5 -38.47 -1.51 20.58
CA TYR A 5 -37.85 -0.59 19.60
C TYR A 5 -36.44 -0.10 19.98
N LEU A 6 -35.91 -0.45 21.16
CA LEU A 6 -34.57 -0.02 21.59
C LEU A 6 -33.42 -0.96 21.18
N ILE A 7 -33.73 -2.18 20.72
CA ILE A 7 -32.72 -3.16 20.28
C ILE A 7 -32.34 -2.93 18.80
N GLY A 8 -33.24 -2.38 17.98
CA GLY A 8 -33.00 -2.15 16.55
C GLY A 8 -31.94 -1.10 16.23
N TYR A 9 -31.70 -0.12 17.12
CA TYR A 9 -30.65 0.88 16.93
C TYR A 9 -29.28 0.45 17.43
N LEU A 10 -29.21 -0.43 18.45
CA LEU A 10 -27.92 -0.93 18.95
C LEU A 10 -27.23 -1.90 17.98
N PHE A 11 -28.00 -2.56 17.11
CA PHE A 11 -27.48 -3.42 16.04
C PHE A 11 -27.07 -2.66 14.77
N LEU A 12 -27.40 -1.37 14.63
CA LEU A 12 -27.06 -0.59 13.44
C LEU A 12 -25.70 0.14 13.52
N MET A 13 -25.07 0.17 14.70
CA MET A 13 -23.75 0.82 14.91
C MET A 13 -22.60 -0.18 15.16
N LEU A 14 -22.85 -1.49 15.09
CA LEU A 14 -21.83 -2.55 15.24
C LEU A 14 -21.45 -3.22 13.90
N ALA A 15 -21.89 -2.65 12.77
CA ALA A 15 -21.65 -3.18 11.42
C ALA A 15 -20.61 -2.37 10.60
N PHE A 16 -19.97 -1.36 11.21
CA PHE A 16 -18.83 -0.63 10.64
C PHE A 16 -17.53 -0.94 11.40
N GLY A 17 -17.35 -2.21 11.78
CA GLY A 17 -15.99 -2.75 11.89
C GLY A 17 -15.49 -3.01 10.48
N SER A 18 -14.39 -2.40 10.07
CA SER A 18 -13.76 -2.63 8.77
C SER A 18 -13.32 -4.08 8.64
N LEU A 19 -14.11 -4.89 7.94
CA LEU A 19 -13.71 -6.23 7.52
C LEU A 19 -12.64 -6.09 6.44
N GLU A 20 -11.38 -6.05 6.86
CA GLU A 20 -10.23 -5.97 5.97
C GLU A 20 -10.15 -7.21 5.07
N LEU A 21 -10.68 -7.10 3.85
CA LEU A 21 -10.43 -8.06 2.76
C LEU A 21 -9.00 -7.88 2.25
N LYS A 22 -8.00 -8.20 3.09
CA LYS A 22 -6.58 -8.22 2.72
C LYS A 22 -6.30 -9.48 1.90
N ALA A 23 -6.57 -9.37 0.59
CA ALA A 23 -6.40 -10.40 -0.43
C ALA A 23 -4.95 -10.62 -0.87
N SER A 24 -4.04 -9.75 -0.44
CA SER A 24 -2.61 -9.92 -0.64
C SER A 24 -2.00 -10.90 0.38
N ASP A 25 -1.38 -11.99 -0.10
CA ASP A 25 -0.72 -13.03 0.72
C ASP A 25 0.60 -12.49 1.32
N TRP A 26 0.45 -11.68 2.37
CA TRP A 26 1.54 -10.98 3.05
C TRP A 26 2.38 -11.91 3.92
N LYS A 27 3.53 -12.31 3.40
CA LYS A 27 4.54 -13.05 4.16
C LYS A 27 5.44 -12.12 4.96
N THR A 28 5.46 -12.29 6.28
CA THR A 28 6.37 -11.56 7.18
C THR A 28 7.83 -11.80 6.82
N LEU A 29 8.57 -10.71 6.63
CA LEU A 29 10.01 -10.68 6.40
C LEU A 29 10.77 -10.34 7.70
N VAL A 30 10.24 -9.40 8.48
CA VAL A 30 10.75 -8.97 9.80
C VAL A 30 9.55 -8.54 10.66
N ASP A 31 9.43 -9.06 11.87
CA ASP A 31 8.52 -8.53 12.90
C ASP A 31 9.25 -7.46 13.70
N LEU A 32 8.68 -6.26 13.83
CA LEU A 32 9.27 -5.14 14.56
C LEU A 32 8.58 -4.86 15.92
N ARG A 33 7.67 -5.72 16.38
CA ARG A 33 7.00 -5.56 17.70
C ARG A 33 7.95 -5.73 18.88
N GLY A 34 7.47 -5.36 20.08
CA GLY A 34 8.25 -5.43 21.33
C GLY A 34 9.14 -4.20 21.52
N ASN A 35 10.33 -4.38 22.08
CA ASN A 35 11.22 -3.28 22.49
C ASN A 35 11.70 -2.42 21.31
N TRP A 36 11.79 -1.11 21.54
CA TRP A 36 12.46 -0.11 20.70
C TRP A 36 13.27 0.83 21.60
N SER A 37 14.40 1.32 21.10
CA SER A 37 15.08 2.48 21.69
C SER A 37 14.24 3.73 21.42
N PHE A 38 14.10 4.60 22.40
CA PHE A 38 13.28 5.81 22.33
C PHE A 38 13.94 7.01 23.01
N THR A 39 13.75 8.20 22.46
CA THR A 39 14.10 9.46 23.11
C THR A 39 13.17 10.59 22.68
N VAL A 40 13.11 11.65 23.49
CA VAL A 40 12.33 12.87 23.23
C VAL A 40 13.21 14.01 22.71
N GLY A 41 12.63 14.92 21.94
CA GLY A 41 13.34 15.97 21.21
C GLY A 41 13.51 15.64 19.73
N ASP A 42 14.33 16.44 19.02
CA ASP A 42 14.49 16.33 17.56
C ASP A 42 15.93 16.67 17.13
N ASP A 43 16.73 15.64 16.84
CA ASP A 43 18.06 15.80 16.23
C ASP A 43 18.17 14.95 14.95
N PRO A 44 18.37 15.56 13.75
CA PRO A 44 18.52 14.80 12.51
C PRO A 44 19.75 13.87 12.50
N ALA A 45 20.72 14.02 13.42
CA ALA A 45 21.81 13.06 13.61
C ALA A 45 21.30 11.65 13.94
N TRP A 46 20.11 11.51 14.53
CA TRP A 46 19.51 10.22 14.89
C TRP A 46 19.05 9.39 13.68
N THR A 47 19.00 9.99 12.48
CA THR A 47 18.87 9.24 11.21
C THR A 47 20.08 8.35 10.90
N ASN A 48 21.26 8.65 11.46
CA ASN A 48 22.50 7.98 11.13
C ASN A 48 22.50 6.52 11.65
N PRO A 49 22.67 5.50 10.78
CA PRO A 49 22.67 4.10 11.21
C PRO A 49 23.88 3.71 12.07
N ASN A 50 24.87 4.59 12.22
CA ASN A 50 26.04 4.42 13.10
C ASN A 50 25.99 5.34 14.34
N TYR A 51 24.89 6.06 14.58
CA TYR A 51 24.68 6.75 15.86
C TYR A 51 24.47 5.71 16.96
N ALA A 52 25.13 5.87 18.10
CA ALA A 52 25.00 4.98 19.26
C ALA A 52 23.81 5.43 20.13
N ASP A 53 22.81 4.57 20.27
CA ASP A 53 21.57 4.77 21.01
C ASP A 53 21.52 3.95 22.31
N ASP A 54 22.70 3.62 22.87
CA ASP A 54 22.87 2.91 24.15
C ASP A 54 22.43 3.75 25.37
N ASP A 55 22.26 5.06 25.21
CA ASP A 55 21.77 6.01 26.22
C ASP A 55 20.26 6.32 26.10
N TRP A 56 19.57 5.68 25.15
CA TRP A 56 18.12 5.85 24.94
C TRP A 56 17.29 4.93 25.83
N ASP A 57 16.16 5.43 26.30
CA ASP A 57 15.15 4.65 27.02
C ASP A 57 14.57 3.53 26.14
N GLN A 58 13.90 2.56 26.77
CA GLN A 58 13.35 1.38 26.08
C GLN A 58 11.83 1.28 26.25
N VAL A 59 11.10 1.38 25.14
CA VAL A 59 9.62 1.34 25.10
C VAL A 59 9.12 0.13 24.32
N ILE A 60 7.87 -0.28 24.53
CA ILE A 60 7.20 -1.33 23.75
C ILE A 60 6.36 -0.69 22.65
N ALA A 61 6.53 -1.12 21.40
CA ALA A 61 5.63 -0.77 20.29
C ALA A 61 4.89 -2.02 19.74
N PRO A 62 3.61 -1.87 19.30
CA PRO A 62 2.81 -0.64 19.37
C PRO A 62 2.33 -0.33 20.80
N ARG A 63 2.39 0.95 21.18
CA ARG A 63 1.82 1.59 22.37
C ARG A 63 1.97 3.11 22.28
N GLN A 64 1.00 3.83 22.86
CA GLN A 64 1.11 5.22 23.31
C GLN A 64 2.39 5.46 24.12
N TRP A 65 3.12 6.57 23.90
CA TRP A 65 4.32 6.86 24.68
C TRP A 65 4.03 7.40 26.09
N GLU A 66 2.80 7.84 26.38
CA GLU A 66 2.35 8.37 27.67
C GLU A 66 2.41 7.32 28.79
N HIS A 67 2.46 6.04 28.41
CA HIS A 67 2.74 4.94 29.32
C HIS A 67 4.15 5.00 29.95
N TYR A 68 5.03 5.81 29.38
CA TYR A 68 6.42 6.04 29.80
C TYR A 68 6.69 7.53 30.10
N TYR A 69 6.08 8.45 29.33
CA TYR A 69 6.24 9.90 29.46
C TYR A 69 4.86 10.59 29.60
N GLU A 70 4.29 10.54 30.81
CA GLU A 70 2.92 11.03 31.09
C GLU A 70 2.73 12.49 30.62
N GLY A 71 1.83 12.69 29.66
CA GLY A 71 1.48 14.02 29.14
C GLY A 71 2.58 14.70 28.31
N TYR A 72 3.55 13.96 27.79
CA TYR A 72 4.51 14.49 26.83
C TYR A 72 3.88 14.65 25.44
N ASN A 73 4.06 15.82 24.84
CA ASN A 73 3.61 16.15 23.48
C ASN A 73 4.77 16.86 22.77
N GLY A 74 4.91 16.70 21.45
CA GLY A 74 6.01 17.24 20.67
C GLY A 74 6.77 16.17 19.88
N PHE A 75 8.09 16.35 19.73
CA PHE A 75 8.94 15.45 18.95
C PHE A 75 9.49 14.30 19.78
N ALA A 76 9.46 13.08 19.22
CA ALA A 76 10.20 11.95 19.74
C ALA A 76 10.69 11.04 18.60
N TRP A 77 11.66 10.19 18.90
CA TRP A 77 12.27 9.28 17.94
C TRP A 77 12.29 7.86 18.46
N TYR A 78 11.89 6.91 17.60
CA TYR A 78 12.03 5.47 17.81
C TYR A 78 13.18 4.94 16.95
N ARG A 79 14.01 4.06 17.50
CA ARG A 79 15.09 3.38 16.77
C ARG A 79 15.14 1.88 17.08
N LYS A 80 15.44 1.07 16.06
CA LYS A 80 15.57 -0.38 16.20
C LYS A 80 16.52 -1.00 15.17
N ASN A 81 17.43 -1.83 15.69
CA ASN A 81 18.31 -2.68 14.90
C ASN A 81 17.58 -3.96 14.46
N PHE A 82 17.76 -4.39 13.20
CA PHE A 82 17.16 -5.63 12.69
C PHE A 82 17.98 -6.35 11.61
N GLY A 83 17.75 -7.66 11.52
CA GLY A 83 18.27 -8.53 10.46
C GLY A 83 17.15 -9.01 9.52
N VAL A 84 17.53 -9.55 8.36
CA VAL A 84 16.65 -10.12 7.34
C VAL A 84 17.22 -11.46 6.89
N ALA A 85 16.61 -12.58 7.30
CA ALA A 85 17.17 -13.92 7.08
C ALA A 85 17.32 -14.26 5.58
N SER A 86 16.30 -13.98 4.77
CA SER A 86 16.34 -14.12 3.32
C SER A 86 15.61 -12.96 2.65
N LEU A 87 16.35 -12.16 1.87
CA LEU A 87 15.76 -11.12 1.02
C LEU A 87 14.87 -11.77 -0.06
N PRO A 88 13.66 -11.26 -0.33
CA PRO A 88 12.82 -11.73 -1.43
C PRO A 88 13.39 -11.32 -2.79
N GLN A 89 12.81 -11.85 -3.87
CA GLN A 89 13.23 -11.55 -5.26
C GLN A 89 12.44 -10.40 -5.91
N THR A 90 11.49 -9.79 -5.19
CA THR A 90 10.75 -8.59 -5.60
C THR A 90 11.66 -7.34 -5.59
N GLU A 91 11.33 -6.30 -6.36
CA GLU A 91 12.08 -5.03 -6.26
C GLU A 91 11.83 -4.29 -4.94
N MET A 92 10.61 -4.42 -4.40
CA MET A 92 10.10 -3.71 -3.22
C MET A 92 9.59 -4.67 -2.14
N VAL A 93 9.52 -4.19 -0.90
CA VAL A 93 8.82 -4.80 0.25
C VAL A 93 7.94 -3.76 0.93
N SER A 94 6.85 -4.20 1.55
CA SER A 94 5.99 -3.36 2.37
C SER A 94 6.54 -3.24 3.78
N LEU A 95 6.58 -2.01 4.30
CA LEU A 95 6.81 -1.67 5.68
C LEU A 95 5.48 -1.17 6.26
N PHE A 96 4.87 -1.96 7.14
CA PHE A 96 3.69 -1.54 7.91
C PHE A 96 4.13 -1.07 9.28
N LEU A 97 3.67 0.11 9.72
CA LEU A 97 3.98 0.68 11.04
C LEU A 97 2.71 0.92 11.90
N GLY A 98 1.53 0.55 11.42
CA GLY A 98 0.27 0.81 12.12
C GLY A 98 -0.12 2.28 12.09
N TYR A 99 -0.84 2.74 13.10
CA TYR A 99 -1.23 4.15 13.26
C TYR A 99 -0.20 4.86 14.15
N ILE A 100 0.24 6.04 13.71
CA ILE A 100 1.21 6.87 14.44
C ILE A 100 0.57 8.22 14.76
N ASP A 101 0.41 8.43 16.07
CA ASP A 101 -0.21 9.59 16.70
C ASP A 101 0.80 10.79 16.69
N ASP A 102 0.79 11.90 15.93
CA ASP A 102 0.01 12.37 14.76
C ASP A 102 0.74 12.17 13.40
N VAL A 103 2.05 12.46 13.35
CA VAL A 103 2.87 12.68 12.12
C VAL A 103 4.20 11.94 12.23
N ASP A 104 4.69 11.34 11.14
CA ASP A 104 5.92 10.54 11.14
C ASP A 104 6.88 10.80 9.95
N GLU A 105 8.17 10.55 10.15
CA GLU A 105 9.19 10.49 9.09
C GLU A 105 10.07 9.25 9.27
N VAL A 106 10.04 8.35 8.28
CA VAL A 106 10.65 7.01 8.40
C VAL A 106 11.96 6.93 7.63
N PHE A 107 13.00 6.41 8.29
CA PHE A 107 14.32 6.22 7.72
C PHE A 107 14.79 4.77 7.84
N ILE A 108 15.32 4.21 6.75
CA ILE A 108 15.99 2.90 6.73
C ILE A 108 17.45 3.10 6.33
N ASN A 109 18.37 2.66 7.18
CA ASN A 109 19.81 2.78 6.95
C ASN A 109 20.26 4.24 6.60
N GLY A 110 19.63 5.24 7.23
CA GLY A 110 19.87 6.67 6.98
C GLY A 110 19.25 7.24 5.70
N ARG A 111 18.32 6.52 5.05
CA ARG A 111 17.58 6.97 3.87
C ARG A 111 16.12 7.15 4.20
N LYS A 112 15.54 8.33 3.94
CA LYS A 112 14.09 8.54 4.06
C LYS A 112 13.36 7.56 3.14
N VAL A 113 12.36 6.88 3.70
CA VAL A 113 11.43 5.98 3.01
C VAL A 113 10.14 6.73 2.68
N GLY A 114 9.57 7.42 3.67
CA GLY A 114 8.28 8.08 3.58
C GLY A 114 8.01 9.01 4.75
N GLN A 115 6.83 9.62 4.74
CA GLN A 115 6.27 10.50 5.76
C GLN A 115 4.76 10.55 5.52
N SER A 116 3.97 10.59 6.59
CA SER A 116 2.52 10.87 6.53
C SER A 116 2.18 12.01 7.46
N GLY A 117 1.34 12.93 7.00
CA GLY A 117 1.12 14.23 7.62
C GLY A 117 2.28 15.21 7.40
N SER A 118 2.19 16.40 7.98
CA SER A 118 3.16 17.49 7.83
C SER A 118 3.62 18.02 9.19
N PHE A 119 4.92 18.25 9.36
CA PHE A 119 5.51 18.78 10.59
C PHE A 119 5.33 20.32 10.70
N PRO A 120 5.34 20.89 11.92
CA PRO A 120 5.33 22.33 12.13
C PRO A 120 6.44 23.07 11.33
N PRO A 121 6.20 24.31 10.85
CA PRO A 121 5.05 25.17 11.15
C PRO A 121 3.79 24.86 10.33
N ASN A 122 3.89 24.05 9.28
CA ASN A 122 2.76 23.68 8.42
C ASN A 122 2.18 22.35 8.92
N PHE A 123 1.69 22.33 10.16
CA PHE A 123 1.23 21.10 10.79
C PHE A 123 -0.04 20.54 10.12
N GLU A 124 -0.03 19.24 9.86
CA GLU A 124 -1.16 18.48 9.32
C GLU A 124 -1.08 17.05 9.88
N THR A 125 -2.06 16.66 10.70
CA THR A 125 -2.09 15.32 11.32
C THR A 125 -2.45 14.22 10.31
N ALA A 126 -1.91 13.02 10.51
CA ALA A 126 -2.30 11.79 9.84
C ALA A 126 -2.73 10.68 10.83
N TYR A 127 -3.20 11.05 12.04
CA TYR A 127 -3.53 10.10 13.13
C TYR A 127 -4.51 8.97 12.75
N ASN A 128 -5.37 9.21 11.78
CA ASN A 128 -6.38 8.28 11.29
C ASN A 128 -5.90 7.40 10.12
N GLN A 129 -4.66 7.52 9.66
CA GLN A 129 -4.10 6.77 8.52
C GLN A 129 -3.17 5.63 8.97
N GLU A 130 -3.41 4.38 8.51
CA GLU A 130 -2.44 3.29 8.72
C GLU A 130 -1.19 3.54 7.85
N ARG A 131 -0.02 3.55 8.49
CA ARG A 131 1.27 3.77 7.86
C ARG A 131 1.73 2.54 7.10
N HIS A 132 1.61 2.60 5.79
CA HIS A 132 2.16 1.63 4.84
C HIS A 132 3.12 2.33 3.89
N TYR A 133 4.37 1.86 3.84
CA TYR A 133 5.41 2.39 2.96
C TYR A 133 6.05 1.28 2.11
N LEU A 134 6.52 1.59 0.90
CA LEU A 134 7.28 0.64 0.07
C LEU A 134 8.79 0.92 0.14
N VAL A 135 9.56 -0.07 0.58
CA VAL A 135 11.03 0.01 0.72
C VAL A 135 11.71 -0.84 -0.36
N PRO A 136 12.67 -0.31 -1.13
CA PRO A 136 13.42 -1.09 -2.10
C PRO A 136 14.25 -2.19 -1.41
N VAL A 137 14.16 -3.45 -1.88
CA VAL A 137 14.88 -4.59 -1.28
C VAL A 137 16.40 -4.36 -1.28
N LYS A 138 16.91 -3.65 -2.30
CA LYS A 138 18.31 -3.20 -2.41
C LYS A 138 18.80 -2.22 -1.33
N TRP A 139 17.93 -1.72 -0.44
CA TRP A 139 18.31 -0.93 0.73
C TRP A 139 18.49 -1.79 2.00
N LEU A 140 18.00 -3.03 1.97
CA LEU A 140 18.08 -3.97 3.08
C LEU A 140 19.31 -4.87 2.98
N LYS A 141 19.89 -5.15 4.15
CA LYS A 141 21.01 -6.07 4.37
C LYS A 141 20.48 -7.32 5.08
N ARG A 142 21.26 -8.41 5.11
CA ARG A 142 20.95 -9.55 6.00
C ARG A 142 21.09 -9.20 7.49
N GLU A 143 22.03 -8.33 7.85
CA GLU A 143 22.33 -7.95 9.22
C GLU A 143 22.73 -6.47 9.28
N GLY A 144 22.62 -5.85 10.45
CA GLY A 144 23.00 -4.45 10.65
C GLY A 144 22.13 -3.46 9.87
N ASN A 145 20.81 -3.67 9.83
CA ASN A 145 19.88 -2.63 9.41
C ASN A 145 19.42 -1.82 10.62
N VAL A 146 19.25 -0.51 10.43
CA VAL A 146 18.57 0.36 11.39
C VAL A 146 17.31 0.91 10.75
N ILE A 147 16.19 0.82 11.45
CA ILE A 147 15.03 1.68 11.25
C ILE A 147 15.05 2.79 12.30
N ALA A 148 14.83 4.02 11.85
CA ALA A 148 14.57 5.18 12.70
C ALA A 148 13.24 5.81 12.26
N ILE A 149 12.39 6.16 13.22
CA ILE A 149 11.10 6.82 12.99
C ILE A 149 11.10 8.08 13.85
N ARG A 150 11.11 9.23 13.21
CA ARG A 150 10.80 10.52 13.82
C ARG A 150 9.29 10.64 13.92
N VAL A 151 8.77 11.11 15.04
CA VAL A 151 7.35 11.32 15.29
C VAL A 151 7.14 12.72 15.86
N PHE A 152 6.03 13.35 15.49
CA PHE A 152 5.51 14.55 16.14
C PHE A 152 4.03 14.34 16.49
N ASP A 153 3.67 14.75 17.70
CA ASP A 153 2.31 14.82 18.25
C ASP A 153 2.04 16.27 18.67
N GLU A 154 0.91 16.86 18.25
CA GLU A 154 0.50 18.19 18.71
C GLU A 154 -0.18 18.12 20.10
N GLY A 155 -0.83 17.00 20.41
CA GLY A 155 -1.11 16.62 21.79
C GLY A 155 -2.22 15.59 21.99
N ARG A 156 -1.91 14.58 22.82
CA ARG A 156 -2.78 13.79 23.74
C ARG A 156 -2.18 12.41 24.00
N GLU A 157 -1.93 11.70 22.91
CA GLU A 157 -1.61 10.26 22.84
C GLU A 157 -0.67 10.07 21.65
N GLY A 158 0.64 10.24 21.87
CA GLY A 158 1.65 10.24 20.82
C GLY A 158 2.31 8.88 20.58
N GLY A 159 2.89 8.73 19.39
CA GLY A 159 3.74 7.58 19.04
C GLY A 159 3.05 6.45 18.28
N LEU A 160 3.65 5.25 18.28
CA LEU A 160 3.15 4.09 17.52
C LEU A 160 1.95 3.42 18.23
N ILE A 161 0.78 4.07 18.21
CA ILE A 161 -0.38 3.77 19.07
C ILE A 161 -0.87 2.32 18.94
N ARG A 162 -1.16 1.88 17.71
CA ARG A 162 -1.81 0.58 17.41
C ARG A 162 -1.37 0.05 16.06
N ALA A 163 -1.18 -1.26 15.92
CA ALA A 163 -0.78 -1.86 14.65
C ALA A 163 -1.30 -3.30 14.50
N GLY A 164 -2.00 -3.61 13.40
CA GLY A 164 -2.31 -4.99 13.03
C GLY A 164 -1.09 -5.72 12.46
N LYS A 165 -0.28 -5.00 11.68
CA LYS A 165 1.04 -5.40 11.19
C LYS A 165 2.06 -4.33 11.61
N LEU A 166 3.18 -4.75 12.20
CA LEU A 166 4.30 -3.86 12.54
C LEU A 166 5.60 -4.53 12.11
N GLY A 167 6.10 -4.18 10.93
CA GLY A 167 7.26 -4.84 10.36
C GLY A 167 7.35 -4.80 8.83
N PHE A 168 8.30 -5.57 8.31
CA PHE A 168 8.51 -5.76 6.88
C PHE A 168 7.78 -7.02 6.39
N TYR A 169 7.15 -6.93 5.23
CA TYR A 169 6.38 -7.98 4.58
C TYR A 169 6.60 -7.95 3.06
N TYR A 170 6.42 -9.09 2.39
CA TYR A 170 6.28 -9.14 0.93
C TYR A 170 5.01 -9.86 0.54
N ASP A 171 4.43 -9.41 -0.56
CA ASP A 171 3.35 -10.09 -1.27
C ASP A 171 3.97 -11.29 -2.02
N LEU A 172 3.40 -12.48 -1.81
CA LEU A 172 3.83 -13.70 -2.49
C LEU A 172 3.42 -13.73 -3.97
N ASP A 173 2.30 -13.13 -4.35
CA ASP A 173 1.86 -13.05 -5.74
C ASP A 173 2.68 -12.03 -6.54
N GLN A 174 3.19 -10.96 -5.90
CA GLN A 174 4.18 -10.07 -6.50
C GLN A 174 5.46 -10.82 -6.91
N SER A 175 5.82 -11.89 -6.18
CA SER A 175 6.98 -12.73 -6.53
C SER A 175 6.76 -13.65 -7.75
N LEU A 176 5.52 -13.73 -8.27
CA LEU A 176 5.17 -14.45 -9.49
C LEU A 176 5.27 -13.57 -10.76
N MET A 177 5.49 -12.26 -10.61
CA MET A 177 5.57 -11.32 -11.73
C MET A 177 6.79 -11.61 -12.62
N THR A 178 6.54 -11.97 -13.89
CA THR A 178 7.60 -12.24 -14.88
C THR A 178 8.34 -10.96 -15.29
N VAL A 179 7.67 -9.81 -15.20
CA VAL A 179 8.29 -8.48 -15.09
C VAL A 179 7.62 -7.76 -13.93
N ASP A 180 8.35 -7.51 -12.85
CA ASP A 180 7.93 -6.67 -11.73
C ASP A 180 7.70 -5.23 -12.25
N LEU A 181 6.52 -4.65 -12.01
CA LEU A 181 6.21 -3.25 -12.32
C LEU A 181 5.87 -2.42 -11.06
N SER A 182 6.08 -2.96 -9.86
CA SER A 182 5.88 -2.25 -8.60
C SER A 182 6.89 -1.10 -8.39
N GLY A 183 6.84 -0.45 -7.23
CA GLY A 183 7.70 0.66 -6.89
C GLY A 183 7.29 1.94 -7.61
N LYS A 184 8.25 2.75 -8.08
CA LYS A 184 7.97 4.10 -8.59
C LYS A 184 7.32 4.12 -9.98
N TRP A 185 6.32 4.99 -10.12
CA TRP A 185 5.62 5.39 -11.34
C TRP A 185 5.62 6.92 -11.44
N LYS A 186 5.47 7.48 -12.66
CA LYS A 186 5.15 8.89 -12.84
C LYS A 186 3.66 9.11 -12.58
N PHE A 187 3.32 10.24 -11.96
CA PHE A 187 1.97 10.56 -11.48
C PHE A 187 1.57 12.01 -11.78
N SER A 188 0.29 12.25 -12.04
CA SER A 188 -0.24 13.62 -12.17
C SER A 188 -1.74 13.69 -11.93
N THR A 189 -2.17 14.53 -11.00
CA THR A 189 -3.55 15.02 -10.84
C THR A 189 -3.89 16.18 -11.79
N ARG A 190 -2.91 16.61 -12.59
CA ARG A 190 -3.03 17.67 -13.62
C ARG A 190 -3.09 17.05 -15.02
N ASP A 191 -3.97 17.59 -15.86
CA ASP A 191 -3.98 17.26 -17.29
C ASP A 191 -2.92 18.08 -18.06
N PHE A 192 -2.12 17.39 -18.88
CA PHE A 192 -1.18 17.97 -19.83
C PHE A 192 -1.57 17.66 -21.31
N GLY A 193 -2.82 17.26 -21.54
CA GLY A 193 -3.41 17.01 -22.85
C GLY A 193 -3.49 15.54 -23.19
N ASN A 194 -2.69 15.07 -24.16
CA ASN A 194 -2.79 13.67 -24.61
C ASN A 194 -1.97 12.73 -23.70
N MET A 195 -2.43 12.55 -22.47
CA MET A 195 -1.71 11.85 -21.38
C MET A 195 -1.37 10.38 -21.69
N HIS A 196 -2.09 9.75 -22.62
CA HIS A 196 -1.82 8.38 -23.08
C HIS A 196 -0.81 8.29 -24.25
N ASN A 197 -0.54 9.38 -24.97
CA ASN A 197 0.42 9.38 -26.10
C ASN A 197 1.88 9.27 -25.60
N PRO A 198 2.68 8.29 -26.08
CA PRO A 198 4.09 8.16 -25.73
C PRO A 198 5.01 9.34 -26.06
N GLN A 199 4.54 10.33 -26.84
CA GLN A 199 5.26 11.56 -27.18
C GLN A 199 4.90 12.75 -26.26
N THR A 200 3.86 12.63 -25.44
CA THR A 200 3.53 13.64 -24.42
C THR A 200 4.55 13.56 -23.30
N ASP A 201 5.10 14.70 -22.89
CA ASP A 201 6.12 14.78 -21.84
C ASP A 201 5.63 14.24 -20.47
N ASP A 202 6.58 13.76 -19.65
CA ASP A 202 6.39 13.45 -18.24
C ASP A 202 7.48 14.02 -17.31
N GLU A 203 8.37 14.90 -17.77
CA GLU A 203 9.36 15.56 -16.89
C GLU A 203 8.68 16.29 -15.71
N GLN A 204 7.58 17.01 -15.96
CA GLN A 204 6.81 17.75 -14.95
C GLN A 204 5.79 16.92 -14.13
N TRP A 205 5.71 15.61 -14.37
CA TRP A 205 4.89 14.70 -13.56
C TRP A 205 5.64 14.34 -12.28
N ASP A 206 4.90 14.19 -11.19
CA ASP A 206 5.41 13.80 -9.89
C ASP A 206 5.78 12.29 -9.86
N GLU A 207 6.35 11.79 -8.77
CA GLU A 207 6.62 10.35 -8.58
C GLU A 207 5.74 9.79 -7.47
N ILE A 208 5.08 8.66 -7.74
CA ILE A 208 4.26 7.91 -6.78
C ILE A 208 4.75 6.46 -6.70
N PHE A 209 4.52 5.79 -5.58
CA PHE A 209 4.69 4.34 -5.44
C PHE A 209 3.39 3.60 -5.77
N VAL A 210 3.54 2.42 -6.36
CA VAL A 210 2.46 1.50 -6.74
C VAL A 210 2.90 0.07 -6.38
N PRO A 211 2.05 -0.77 -5.76
CA PRO A 211 0.72 -0.45 -5.23
C PRO A 211 0.77 0.34 -3.91
N MET A 212 -0.04 1.40 -3.80
CA MET A 212 -0.34 2.20 -2.60
C MET A 212 -1.34 3.32 -2.98
N ALA A 213 -2.28 3.67 -2.09
CA ALA A 213 -3.21 4.79 -2.30
C ALA A 213 -2.47 6.15 -2.37
N TRP A 214 -3.05 7.18 -2.99
CA TRP A 214 -2.36 8.48 -3.15
C TRP A 214 -2.44 9.37 -1.89
N GLU A 215 -3.41 9.14 -1.00
CA GLU A 215 -3.58 9.76 0.32
C GLU A 215 -2.37 9.48 1.23
N ASN A 216 -1.85 8.25 1.20
CA ASN A 216 -0.62 7.84 1.89
C ASN A 216 0.66 8.50 1.33
N GLN A 217 0.54 9.29 0.26
CA GLN A 217 1.66 9.76 -0.56
C GLN A 217 1.63 11.28 -0.81
N GLY A 218 0.82 12.01 -0.04
CA GLY A 218 0.75 13.47 -0.06
C GLY A 218 -0.45 14.06 -0.82
N TYR A 219 -1.38 13.22 -1.27
CA TYR A 219 -2.63 13.63 -1.92
C TYR A 219 -3.84 13.35 -1.02
N SER A 220 -3.77 13.80 0.25
CA SER A 220 -4.80 13.54 1.28
C SER A 220 -6.16 14.15 0.88
N GLY A 221 -7.21 13.33 0.83
CA GLY A 221 -8.57 13.74 0.47
C GLY A 221 -8.70 14.24 -0.97
N TYR A 222 -8.02 13.59 -1.92
CA TYR A 222 -8.08 13.93 -3.34
C TYR A 222 -9.03 13.00 -4.10
N ASP A 223 -10.34 13.29 -4.05
CA ASP A 223 -11.29 12.65 -4.97
C ASP A 223 -11.08 13.23 -6.40
N GLY A 224 -10.96 12.39 -7.43
CA GLY A 224 -10.95 12.87 -8.83
C GLY A 224 -10.13 12.05 -9.84
N HIS A 225 -9.55 12.76 -10.82
CA HIS A 225 -8.85 12.16 -11.96
C HIS A 225 -7.33 12.24 -11.86
N ALA A 226 -6.67 11.09 -11.77
CA ALA A 226 -5.21 11.01 -11.77
C ALA A 226 -4.66 10.14 -12.91
N TRP A 227 -3.49 10.52 -13.42
CA TRP A 227 -2.77 9.78 -14.45
C TRP A 227 -1.50 9.16 -13.92
N TYR A 228 -1.39 7.84 -14.08
CA TYR A 228 -0.20 7.05 -13.80
C TYR A 228 0.55 6.74 -15.10
N ARG A 229 1.88 6.63 -15.04
CA ARG A 229 2.72 6.21 -16.18
C ARG A 229 3.94 5.40 -15.76
N LYS A 230 4.17 4.25 -16.43
CA LYS A 230 5.35 3.38 -16.26
C LYS A 230 6.03 3.15 -17.60
N ARG A 231 7.35 3.34 -17.64
CA ARG A 231 8.20 2.96 -18.79
C ARG A 231 8.96 1.68 -18.42
N PHE A 232 8.91 0.66 -19.26
CA PHE A 232 9.48 -0.66 -18.97
C PHE A 232 10.05 -1.34 -20.22
N ILE A 233 10.80 -2.43 -20.02
CA ILE A 233 11.40 -3.24 -21.09
C ILE A 233 10.80 -4.64 -21.03
N ILE A 234 10.49 -5.22 -22.19
CA ILE A 234 10.13 -6.64 -22.31
C ILE A 234 11.38 -7.45 -22.70
N PRO A 235 11.79 -8.43 -21.87
CA PRO A 235 12.79 -9.43 -22.25
C PRO A 235 12.44 -10.12 -23.58
N ASN A 236 13.45 -10.38 -24.41
CA ASN A 236 13.23 -10.80 -25.80
C ASN A 236 12.56 -12.18 -25.94
N ASP A 237 12.76 -13.05 -24.96
CA ASP A 237 12.16 -14.38 -24.82
C ASP A 237 10.64 -14.32 -24.59
N LEU A 238 10.13 -13.26 -23.95
CA LEU A 238 8.69 -13.11 -23.66
C LEU A 238 7.87 -12.62 -24.86
N ARG A 239 8.49 -12.20 -25.96
CA ARG A 239 7.79 -11.54 -27.10
C ARG A 239 6.81 -12.43 -27.85
N ASN A 240 7.05 -13.73 -27.83
CA ASN A 240 6.23 -14.73 -28.53
C ASN A 240 5.22 -15.40 -27.59
N GLU A 241 5.23 -15.02 -26.31
CA GLU A 241 4.33 -15.54 -25.28
C GLU A 241 3.02 -14.74 -25.29
N LYS A 242 1.93 -15.37 -24.83
CA LYS A 242 0.75 -14.62 -24.39
C LYS A 242 1.05 -14.00 -23.03
N LEU A 243 1.06 -12.68 -22.97
CA LEU A 243 1.32 -11.91 -21.76
C LEU A 243 0.05 -11.20 -21.27
N TYR A 244 -0.02 -11.02 -19.95
CA TYR A 244 -1.09 -10.30 -19.27
C TYR A 244 -0.49 -9.22 -18.38
N LEU A 245 -1.07 -8.03 -18.41
CA LEU A 245 -0.77 -6.93 -17.50
C LEU A 245 -1.63 -7.10 -16.25
N VAL A 246 -0.98 -7.13 -15.09
CA VAL A 246 -1.61 -7.22 -13.77
C VAL A 246 -1.41 -5.89 -13.07
N LEU A 247 -2.50 -5.31 -12.56
CA LEU A 247 -2.51 -3.98 -11.90
C LEU A 247 -3.10 -4.03 -10.48
N GLY A 248 -3.35 -5.22 -9.94
CA GLY A 248 -3.84 -5.37 -8.58
C GLY A 248 -5.28 -4.87 -8.42
N ARG A 249 -5.52 -4.07 -7.39
CA ARG A 249 -6.76 -3.29 -7.23
C ARG A 249 -6.48 -1.82 -7.49
N ILE A 250 -7.44 -1.17 -8.12
CA ILE A 250 -7.47 0.27 -8.37
C ILE A 250 -8.78 0.78 -7.77
N ASP A 251 -8.81 1.96 -7.16
CA ASP A 251 -10.11 2.50 -6.75
C ASP A 251 -10.97 2.91 -7.95
N ASP A 252 -12.28 2.79 -7.76
CA ASP A 252 -13.39 2.96 -8.69
C ASP A 252 -13.08 2.67 -10.19
N PHE A 253 -12.74 3.64 -11.05
CA PHE A 253 -12.70 3.41 -12.53
C PHE A 253 -11.37 3.73 -13.22
N GLU A 254 -10.84 2.78 -13.99
CA GLU A 254 -9.63 2.95 -14.80
C GLU A 254 -9.82 2.87 -16.33
N LYS A 255 -8.93 3.54 -17.07
CA LYS A 255 -8.68 3.33 -18.51
C LYS A 255 -7.19 3.08 -18.76
N VAL A 256 -6.85 1.89 -19.27
CA VAL A 256 -5.46 1.40 -19.40
C VAL A 256 -4.99 1.47 -20.86
N TYR A 257 -3.85 2.12 -21.08
CA TYR A 257 -3.26 2.33 -22.40
C TYR A 257 -1.84 1.76 -22.46
N LEU A 258 -1.54 0.96 -23.49
CA LEU A 258 -0.20 0.50 -23.82
C LEU A 258 0.27 1.19 -25.10
N ASN A 259 1.42 1.87 -25.05
CA ASN A 259 2.04 2.57 -26.17
C ASN A 259 1.07 3.52 -26.92
N GLY A 260 0.07 4.07 -26.23
CA GLY A 260 -0.94 4.99 -26.78
C GLY A 260 -2.25 4.36 -27.26
N LYS A 261 -2.38 3.04 -27.31
CA LYS A 261 -3.63 2.31 -27.63
C LYS A 261 -4.29 1.81 -26.33
N LYS A 262 -5.59 2.05 -26.13
CA LYS A 262 -6.35 1.46 -25.00
C LYS A 262 -6.29 -0.06 -25.14
N ILE A 263 -5.98 -0.77 -24.05
CA ILE A 263 -5.95 -2.24 -23.98
C ILE A 263 -6.98 -2.82 -23.01
N GLY A 264 -7.57 -1.99 -22.15
CA GLY A 264 -8.68 -2.35 -21.29
C GLY A 264 -9.10 -1.19 -20.38
N GLY A 265 -10.21 -1.34 -19.69
CA GLY A 265 -10.61 -0.54 -18.54
C GLY A 265 -11.50 -1.37 -17.61
N VAL A 266 -12.04 -0.74 -16.57
CA VAL A 266 -12.91 -1.43 -15.60
C VAL A 266 -14.15 -2.05 -16.28
N GLU A 267 -14.61 -1.46 -17.39
CA GLU A 267 -15.78 -1.95 -18.12
C GLU A 267 -15.56 -3.27 -18.88
N ASP A 268 -14.29 -3.67 -19.04
CA ASP A 268 -13.88 -4.91 -19.71
C ASP A 268 -13.68 -6.09 -18.71
N LEU A 269 -13.85 -5.88 -17.40
CA LEU A 269 -13.56 -6.87 -16.36
C LEU A 269 -14.68 -7.91 -16.14
N GLU A 270 -14.25 -9.15 -15.88
CA GLU A 270 -15.11 -10.21 -15.38
C GLU A 270 -15.62 -9.83 -13.98
N GLY A 271 -16.96 -9.78 -13.79
CA GLY A 271 -17.59 -9.34 -12.55
C GLY A 271 -18.08 -7.88 -12.54
N TYR A 272 -17.62 -7.01 -13.45
CA TYR A 272 -18.10 -5.63 -13.50
C TYR A 272 -19.59 -5.53 -13.86
N SER A 273 -20.29 -4.64 -13.15
CA SER A 273 -21.71 -4.35 -13.37
C SER A 273 -21.97 -2.85 -13.22
N ARG A 274 -22.51 -2.24 -14.29
CA ARG A 274 -22.93 -0.82 -14.28
C ARG A 274 -24.01 -0.47 -13.25
N PHE A 275 -24.61 -1.46 -12.61
CA PHE A 275 -25.62 -1.31 -11.55
C PHE A 275 -25.01 -1.47 -10.14
N GLN A 276 -23.74 -1.87 -10.06
CA GLN A 276 -22.95 -2.07 -8.86
C GLN A 276 -21.59 -1.37 -9.03
N ARG A 277 -21.61 -0.13 -9.57
CA ARG A 277 -20.39 0.65 -9.82
C ARG A 277 -19.58 0.85 -8.53
N ASN A 278 -20.26 1.10 -7.42
CA ASN A 278 -19.66 1.27 -6.09
C ASN A 278 -18.95 0.02 -5.55
N ASP A 279 -19.06 -1.16 -6.18
CA ASP A 279 -18.31 -2.36 -5.81
C ASP A 279 -17.01 -2.49 -6.66
N SER A 280 -16.74 -1.56 -7.59
CA SER A 280 -15.72 -1.73 -8.63
C SER A 280 -14.27 -1.63 -8.12
N TYR A 281 -14.02 -0.92 -7.03
CA TYR A 281 -12.75 -0.97 -6.29
C TYR A 281 -12.33 -2.40 -5.93
N GLN A 282 -13.30 -3.29 -5.64
CA GLN A 282 -13.07 -4.69 -5.31
C GLN A 282 -12.74 -5.59 -6.52
N LEU A 283 -12.71 -5.08 -7.75
CA LEU A 283 -12.38 -5.89 -8.92
C LEU A 283 -10.86 -6.00 -9.09
N PHE A 284 -10.37 -7.19 -9.45
CA PHE A 284 -8.94 -7.41 -9.65
C PHE A 284 -8.54 -7.23 -11.13
N ARG A 285 -7.60 -6.33 -11.40
CA ARG A 285 -7.30 -5.83 -12.75
C ARG A 285 -6.25 -6.69 -13.48
N ILE A 286 -6.72 -7.50 -14.43
CA ILE A 286 -5.86 -8.30 -15.33
C ILE A 286 -6.32 -8.12 -16.79
N TYR A 287 -5.41 -7.62 -17.64
CA TYR A 287 -5.68 -7.36 -19.07
C TYR A 287 -4.77 -8.17 -19.98
N PRO A 288 -5.28 -8.79 -21.07
CA PRO A 288 -4.44 -9.41 -22.08
C PRO A 288 -3.64 -8.33 -22.83
N ILE A 289 -2.33 -8.54 -22.97
CA ILE A 289 -1.45 -7.63 -23.71
C ILE A 289 -1.52 -7.98 -25.21
N PRO A 290 -2.01 -7.07 -26.09
CA PRO A 290 -2.08 -7.37 -27.52
C PRO A 290 -0.68 -7.37 -28.15
N ALA A 291 -0.29 -8.48 -28.77
CA ALA A 291 1.04 -8.68 -29.33
C ALA A 291 1.40 -7.69 -30.46
N ASP A 292 0.40 -7.11 -31.14
CA ASP A 292 0.60 -6.05 -32.16
C ASP A 292 1.04 -4.70 -31.57
N VAL A 293 0.79 -4.49 -30.27
CA VAL A 293 1.10 -3.24 -29.55
C VAL A 293 2.44 -3.31 -28.82
N LEU A 294 2.90 -4.51 -28.48
CA LEU A 294 4.05 -4.76 -27.64
C LEU A 294 5.39 -4.48 -28.35
N ARG A 295 6.32 -3.82 -27.64
CA ARG A 295 7.60 -3.35 -28.17
C ARG A 295 8.77 -3.75 -27.25
N THR A 296 10.00 -3.40 -27.64
CA THR A 296 11.19 -3.58 -26.76
C THR A 296 11.11 -2.71 -25.52
N LYS A 297 10.89 -1.41 -25.75
CA LYS A 297 10.62 -0.40 -24.73
C LYS A 297 9.14 -0.05 -24.84
N ASN A 298 8.44 -0.08 -23.71
CA ASN A 298 7.01 0.15 -23.64
C ASN A 298 6.70 1.26 -22.65
N MET A 299 5.52 1.86 -22.83
CA MET A 299 4.92 2.78 -21.88
C MET A 299 3.49 2.34 -21.60
N ILE A 300 3.17 2.12 -20.32
CA ILE A 300 1.79 2.11 -19.84
C ILE A 300 1.45 3.53 -19.38
N SER A 301 0.29 4.04 -19.81
CA SER A 301 -0.42 5.12 -19.11
C SER A 301 -1.75 4.55 -18.58
N ILE A 302 -2.15 4.96 -17.39
CA ILE A 302 -3.47 4.63 -16.81
C ILE A 302 -4.10 5.95 -16.38
N GLU A 303 -5.34 6.16 -16.78
CA GLU A 303 -6.23 7.16 -16.21
C GLU A 303 -7.04 6.47 -15.10
N VAL A 304 -7.09 7.05 -13.91
CA VAL A 304 -7.94 6.61 -12.78
C VAL A 304 -8.92 7.73 -12.45
N GLU A 305 -10.17 7.36 -12.19
CA GLU A 305 -11.27 8.20 -11.73
C GLU A 305 -11.77 7.62 -10.41
N ASP A 306 -11.45 8.32 -9.33
CA ASP A 306 -11.98 8.11 -7.97
C ASP A 306 -13.16 9.07 -7.73
N ILE A 307 -14.16 8.60 -6.99
CA ILE A 307 -15.35 9.36 -6.60
C ILE A 307 -15.34 9.72 -5.10
N PHE A 308 -14.71 8.91 -4.23
CA PHE A 308 -14.66 9.16 -2.79
C PHE A 308 -13.61 8.33 -2.03
N ALA A 309 -12.92 8.99 -1.10
CA ALA A 309 -12.13 8.44 0.02
C ALA A 309 -10.62 8.18 -0.22
N ASP A 310 -10.20 6.93 -0.47
CA ASP A 310 -8.78 6.54 -0.59
C ASP A 310 -8.51 6.01 -2.02
N GLY A 311 -7.86 6.81 -2.86
CA GLY A 311 -7.83 6.61 -4.30
C GLY A 311 -6.56 5.98 -4.87
N GLY A 312 -6.68 5.45 -6.10
CA GLY A 312 -5.55 5.03 -6.92
C GLY A 312 -5.25 3.53 -6.95
N ILE A 313 -4.06 3.15 -7.41
CA ILE A 313 -3.63 1.73 -7.55
C ILE A 313 -3.17 1.21 -6.18
N TYR A 314 -4.11 0.86 -5.31
CA TYR A 314 -3.86 0.72 -3.87
C TYR A 314 -3.36 -0.66 -3.40
N GLU A 315 -3.80 -1.77 -4.02
CA GLU A 315 -3.35 -3.14 -3.69
C GLU A 315 -2.67 -3.80 -4.90
N GLY A 316 -1.71 -4.69 -4.65
CA GLY A 316 -1.01 -5.48 -5.68
C GLY A 316 -1.60 -6.87 -5.92
N PRO A 317 -0.87 -7.76 -6.62
CA PRO A 317 0.41 -7.51 -7.31
C PRO A 317 0.30 -6.57 -8.53
N VAL A 318 1.42 -6.01 -8.95
CA VAL A 318 1.55 -5.13 -10.14
C VAL A 318 2.75 -5.55 -11.00
N GLY A 319 2.49 -5.98 -12.23
CA GLY A 319 3.52 -6.57 -13.10
C GLY A 319 2.97 -7.15 -14.40
N ILE A 320 3.80 -7.95 -15.09
CA ILE A 320 3.42 -8.70 -16.29
C ILE A 320 3.71 -10.19 -16.09
N VAL A 321 2.76 -11.03 -16.49
CA VAL A 321 2.82 -12.50 -16.34
C VAL A 321 2.52 -13.22 -17.66
N LYS A 322 2.92 -14.49 -17.78
CA LYS A 322 2.49 -15.41 -18.85
C LYS A 322 1.09 -15.98 -18.57
N GLU A 323 0.38 -16.44 -19.60
CA GLU A 323 -0.95 -17.08 -19.50
C GLU A 323 -1.07 -18.13 -18.38
N GLY A 324 -0.05 -18.97 -18.17
CA GLY A 324 -0.06 -19.99 -17.10
C GLY A 324 -0.15 -19.40 -15.68
N ILE A 325 0.63 -18.37 -15.39
CA ILE A 325 0.64 -17.69 -14.08
C ILE A 325 -0.63 -16.84 -13.92
N MET A 326 -1.15 -16.26 -15.01
CA MET A 326 -2.43 -15.53 -14.99
C MET A 326 -3.60 -16.44 -14.56
N ASN A 327 -3.63 -17.69 -15.04
CA ASN A 327 -4.64 -18.66 -14.59
C ASN A 327 -4.47 -18.99 -13.10
N GLU A 328 -3.24 -19.24 -12.63
CA GLU A 328 -2.96 -19.52 -11.21
C GLU A 328 -3.41 -18.37 -10.29
N LEU A 329 -3.14 -17.12 -10.67
CA LEU A 329 -3.62 -15.93 -9.96
C LEU A 329 -5.15 -15.88 -9.92
N LYS A 330 -5.83 -16.09 -11.06
CA LYS A 330 -7.30 -16.14 -11.12
C LYS A 330 -7.90 -17.25 -10.25
N ASP A 331 -7.25 -18.41 -10.17
CA ASP A 331 -7.72 -19.52 -9.32
C ASP A 331 -7.56 -19.21 -7.82
N ARG A 332 -6.47 -18.52 -7.43
CA ARG A 332 -6.30 -17.99 -6.06
C ARG A 332 -7.41 -16.99 -5.70
N MET A 333 -7.62 -15.98 -6.54
CA MET A 333 -8.62 -14.92 -6.31
C MET A 333 -10.05 -15.47 -6.20
N ARG A 334 -10.43 -16.43 -7.06
CA ARG A 334 -11.74 -17.12 -6.97
C ARG A 334 -11.89 -17.90 -5.67
N TRP A 335 -10.83 -18.54 -5.20
CA TRP A 335 -10.84 -19.25 -3.92
C TRP A 335 -11.03 -18.28 -2.74
N GLU A 336 -10.44 -17.09 -2.78
CA GLU A 336 -10.64 -16.05 -1.77
C GLU A 336 -12.05 -15.45 -1.80
N GLU A 337 -12.64 -15.17 -2.96
CA GLU A 337 -14.03 -14.70 -3.08
C GLU A 337 -15.07 -15.70 -2.53
N ASP A 338 -14.77 -17.00 -2.56
CA ASP A 338 -15.62 -18.06 -2.00
C ASP A 338 -15.33 -18.39 -0.52
N ASN A 339 -14.14 -18.09 0.02
CA ASN A 339 -13.73 -18.50 1.38
C ASN A 339 -13.35 -17.36 2.34
N GLY A 340 -13.01 -16.17 1.85
CA GLY A 340 -12.64 -15.00 2.68
C GLY A 340 -13.81 -14.14 3.15
N GLY A 341 -14.95 -14.21 2.45
CA GLY A 341 -16.15 -13.42 2.77
C GLY A 341 -17.13 -14.08 3.75
N TRP A 342 -18.23 -13.37 4.01
CA TRP A 342 -19.39 -13.79 4.84
C TRP A 342 -19.91 -15.20 4.51
N LYS A 343 -19.70 -15.69 3.28
CA LYS A 343 -19.97 -17.09 2.87
C LYS A 343 -19.29 -18.13 3.78
N SER A 344 -18.02 -17.97 4.13
CA SER A 344 -17.34 -18.97 4.98
C SER A 344 -17.84 -18.88 6.42
N PHE A 345 -18.01 -17.67 6.95
CA PHE A 345 -18.63 -17.49 8.27
C PHE A 345 -19.99 -18.19 8.34
N VAL A 346 -20.87 -18.04 7.35
CA VAL A 346 -22.16 -18.74 7.29
C VAL A 346 -21.99 -20.26 7.12
N ARG A 347 -21.08 -20.74 6.26
CA ARG A 347 -20.80 -22.17 6.07
C ARG A 347 -20.34 -22.84 7.37
N ASP A 348 -19.45 -22.18 8.09
CA ASP A 348 -18.81 -22.73 9.28
C ASP A 348 -19.72 -22.53 10.52
N LEU A 349 -20.62 -21.53 10.50
CA LEU A 349 -21.74 -21.41 11.44
C LEU A 349 -22.80 -22.51 11.24
N ILE A 350 -23.13 -22.88 9.99
CA ILE A 350 -24.06 -24.00 9.71
C ILE A 350 -23.47 -25.32 10.22
N ARG A 351 -22.17 -25.55 10.03
CA ARG A 351 -21.41 -26.70 10.57
C ARG A 351 -21.30 -26.75 12.11
N LEU A 352 -21.83 -25.76 12.83
CA LEU A 352 -21.97 -25.78 14.29
C LEU A 352 -23.38 -26.19 14.75
N PHE A 353 -24.29 -26.50 13.80
CA PHE A 353 -25.66 -26.98 14.05
C PHE A 353 -25.97 -28.36 13.43
N ASP A 354 -24.99 -28.97 12.75
CA ASP A 354 -24.97 -30.38 12.30
C ASP A 354 -24.10 -31.25 13.22
#